data_AF-G3K9U6-F1
#
_entry.id   AF-G3K9U6-F1
#
_cell.length_a   1.000
_cell.length_b   1.000
_cell.length_c   1.000
_cell.angle_alpha   90.00
_cell.angle_beta   90.00
_cell.angle_gamma   90.00
#
_symmetry.space_group_name_H-M   'P 1'
#
loop_
_entity.id
_entity.type
_entity.pdbx_description
1 polymer ?
#
loop_
_entity_poly.entity_id
_entity_poly.type
_entity_poly.pdbx_seq_one_letter_code
_entity_poly.pdbx_strand_id
1 'polypeptide(L)'
;SVASAAAVQNKIDILENILMDCKDAISALKDEIKNDPKSKTPSESKQMSSINYLLSYLMYLRLVRTIERNNLLVQQAEEARKNNQPIDGKKVRPQDLTRLYEIILQNYTELQQLPGFETDGGYQKEIDIELKAYRAFRCYYIAQVLTGLRRFREALAMLERCSTYTSESLASKLQDKQLINKLKILEQDIESCKFEVHADSVLEDDDDEDTKYSSGKSYKDKKPLVDRLDDYREESHVLTKNPNIFKMPPPMEAVPCKPLFFDLACNFVE
;
A
#
# COMPACT_ATOMS: atom_id res chain seq x y z
N SER A 1 -19.64 -8.45 -27.43
CA SER A 1 -19.98 -7.50 -26.35
C SER A 1 -18.90 -7.57 -25.29
N VAL A 2 -18.62 -6.50 -24.55
CA VAL A 2 -17.63 -6.51 -23.43
C VAL A 2 -17.96 -7.64 -22.44
N ALA A 3 -19.25 -7.85 -22.14
CA ALA A 3 -19.70 -8.91 -21.24
C ALA A 3 -19.44 -10.34 -21.76
N SER A 4 -19.31 -10.52 -23.09
CA SER A 4 -19.17 -11.83 -23.73
C SER A 4 -17.72 -12.19 -24.07
N ALA A 5 -16.76 -11.28 -23.87
CA ALA A 5 -15.36 -11.55 -24.15
C ALA A 5 -14.73 -12.39 -23.03
N ALA A 6 -14.03 -13.46 -23.41
CA ALA A 6 -13.45 -14.42 -22.46
C ALA A 6 -12.19 -13.88 -21.74
N ALA A 7 -11.29 -13.24 -22.49
CA ALA A 7 -10.05 -12.69 -21.95
C ALA A 7 -10.21 -11.23 -21.53
N VAL A 8 -9.51 -10.83 -20.47
CA VAL A 8 -9.45 -9.43 -19.99
C VAL A 8 -8.92 -8.51 -21.09
N GLN A 9 -7.90 -8.92 -21.84
CA GLN A 9 -7.35 -8.14 -22.94
C GLN A 9 -8.40 -7.83 -24.01
N ASN A 10 -9.16 -8.84 -24.45
CA ASN A 10 -10.21 -8.64 -25.45
C ASN A 10 -11.29 -7.64 -24.98
N LYS A 11 -11.59 -7.59 -23.68
CA LYS A 11 -12.52 -6.59 -23.12
C LYS A 11 -11.94 -5.18 -23.22
N ILE A 12 -10.66 -5.02 -22.91
CA ILE A 12 -9.93 -3.75 -23.02
C ILE A 12 -9.96 -3.27 -24.47
N ASP A 13 -9.63 -4.13 -25.43
CA ASP A 13 -9.58 -3.78 -26.86
C ASP A 13 -10.97 -3.34 -27.38
N ILE A 14 -12.05 -4.03 -26.96
CA ILE A 14 -13.42 -3.62 -27.30
C ILE A 14 -13.74 -2.24 -26.70
N LEU A 15 -13.36 -1.99 -25.46
CA LEU A 15 -13.60 -0.69 -24.81
C LEU A 15 -12.80 0.44 -25.48
N GLU A 16 -11.58 0.18 -25.93
CA GLU A 16 -10.79 1.16 -26.67
C GLU A 16 -11.44 1.57 -27.99
N ASN A 17 -11.98 0.61 -28.74
CA ASN A 17 -12.74 0.90 -29.96
C ASN A 17 -13.97 1.76 -29.65
N ILE A 18 -14.75 1.38 -28.62
CA ILE A 18 -15.92 2.18 -28.19
C ILE A 18 -15.53 3.60 -27.77
N LEU A 19 -14.37 3.76 -27.12
CA LEU A 19 -13.88 5.07 -26.69
C LEU A 19 -13.46 5.94 -27.88
N MET A 20 -12.89 5.36 -28.93
CA MET A 20 -12.62 6.07 -30.19
C MET A 20 -13.92 6.52 -30.86
N ASP A 21 -14.90 5.62 -31.00
CA ASP A 21 -16.21 5.96 -31.57
C ASP A 21 -16.90 7.08 -30.77
N CYS A 22 -16.84 7.02 -29.43
CA CYS A 22 -17.37 8.06 -28.55
C CYS A 22 -16.66 9.40 -28.76
N LYS A 23 -15.33 9.39 -28.94
CA LYS A 23 -14.55 10.61 -29.18
C LYS A 23 -14.96 11.28 -30.49
N ASP A 24 -15.12 10.50 -31.55
CA ASP A 24 -15.50 11.00 -32.87
C ASP A 24 -16.93 11.54 -32.86
N ALA A 25 -17.87 10.82 -32.23
CA ALA A 25 -19.25 11.27 -32.06
C ALA A 25 -19.35 12.56 -31.24
N ILE A 26 -18.59 12.68 -30.14
CA ILE A 26 -18.54 13.90 -29.32
C ILE A 26 -17.98 15.07 -30.14
N SER A 27 -16.94 14.83 -30.96
CA SER A 27 -16.36 15.88 -31.80
C SER A 27 -17.36 16.38 -32.84
N ALA A 28 -17.99 15.47 -33.58
CA ALA A 28 -19.00 15.81 -34.57
C ALA A 28 -20.16 16.62 -33.96
N LEU A 29 -20.63 16.21 -32.78
CA LEU A 29 -21.71 16.91 -32.09
C LEU A 29 -21.30 18.31 -31.59
N LYS A 30 -20.06 18.45 -31.08
CA LYS A 30 -19.53 19.76 -30.69
C LYS A 30 -19.41 20.71 -31.88
N ASP A 31 -19.00 20.19 -33.03
CA ASP A 31 -18.91 20.96 -34.27
C ASP A 31 -20.30 21.39 -34.76
N GLU A 32 -21.30 20.52 -34.67
CA GLU A 32 -22.70 20.85 -34.98
C GLU A 32 -23.25 21.94 -34.05
N ILE A 33 -23.05 21.82 -32.74
CA ILE A 33 -23.46 22.83 -31.74
C ILE A 33 -22.81 24.20 -32.04
N LYS A 34 -21.51 24.21 -32.38
CA LYS A 34 -20.76 25.43 -32.68
C LYS A 34 -21.26 26.11 -33.97
N ASN A 35 -21.70 25.31 -34.94
CA ASN A 35 -22.20 25.79 -36.22
C ASN A 35 -23.69 26.13 -36.20
N ASP A 36 -24.44 25.73 -35.17
CA ASP A 36 -25.85 26.07 -35.01
C ASP A 36 -26.03 27.57 -34.68
N PRO A 37 -26.68 28.38 -35.54
CA PRO A 37 -26.95 29.79 -35.26
C PRO A 37 -27.85 30.01 -34.03
N LYS A 38 -28.66 29.02 -33.61
CA LYS A 38 -29.53 29.11 -32.42
C LYS A 38 -28.77 28.92 -31.09
N SER A 39 -27.53 28.42 -31.11
CA SER A 39 -26.69 28.30 -29.91
C SER A 39 -26.14 29.66 -29.43
N LYS A 40 -26.15 30.68 -30.31
CA LYS A 40 -25.64 32.03 -30.03
C LYS A 40 -26.68 32.95 -29.39
N THR A 41 -27.96 32.58 -29.40
CA THR A 41 -29.03 33.31 -28.72
C THR A 41 -29.18 32.77 -27.30
N PRO A 42 -29.01 33.60 -26.25
CA PRO A 42 -29.20 33.15 -24.88
C PRO A 42 -30.65 32.70 -24.72
N SER A 43 -30.85 31.42 -24.42
CA SER A 43 -32.17 30.88 -24.14
C SER A 43 -32.59 31.31 -22.73
N GLU A 44 -33.75 31.97 -22.60
CA GLU A 44 -34.33 32.32 -21.28
C GLU A 44 -34.82 31.08 -20.51
N SER A 45 -34.87 29.90 -21.16
CA SER A 45 -35.25 28.63 -20.55
C SER A 45 -34.07 28.01 -19.78
N LYS A 46 -34.27 27.74 -18.48
CA LYS A 46 -33.35 26.95 -17.62
C LYS A 46 -33.13 25.50 -18.07
N GLN A 47 -33.84 25.03 -19.10
CA GLN A 47 -33.71 23.66 -19.62
C GLN A 47 -32.66 23.58 -20.72
N MET A 48 -31.77 22.60 -20.60
CA MET A 48 -30.79 22.25 -21.63
C MET A 48 -31.49 21.91 -22.95
N SER A 49 -30.92 22.30 -24.08
CA SER A 49 -31.43 21.87 -25.39
C SER A 49 -31.18 20.38 -25.62
N SER A 50 -31.99 19.75 -26.48
CA SER A 50 -31.89 18.32 -26.81
C SER A 50 -30.49 17.89 -27.26
N ILE A 51 -29.83 18.74 -28.07
CA ILE A 51 -28.47 18.49 -28.56
C ILE A 51 -27.42 18.53 -27.42
N ASN A 52 -27.63 19.37 -26.41
CA ASN A 52 -26.77 19.40 -25.23
C ASN A 52 -27.01 18.17 -24.33
N TYR A 53 -28.25 17.70 -24.20
CA TYR A 53 -28.51 16.43 -23.48
C TYR A 53 -27.83 15.24 -24.17
N LEU A 54 -27.85 15.19 -25.50
CA LEU A 54 -27.14 14.18 -26.27
C LEU A 54 -25.62 14.26 -26.02
N LEU A 55 -25.06 15.48 -25.98
CA LEU A 55 -23.65 15.69 -25.67
C LEU A 55 -23.29 15.20 -24.27
N SER A 56 -24.08 15.57 -23.25
CA SER A 56 -23.89 15.09 -21.88
C SER A 56 -23.96 13.57 -21.80
N TYR A 57 -24.90 12.94 -22.50
CA TYR A 57 -25.02 11.48 -22.53
C TYR A 57 -23.81 10.79 -23.19
N LEU A 58 -23.31 11.32 -24.31
CA LEU A 58 -22.10 10.78 -24.94
C LEU A 58 -20.86 10.97 -24.05
N MET A 59 -20.76 12.12 -23.37
CA MET A 59 -19.70 12.36 -22.38
C MET A 59 -19.80 11.38 -21.21
N TYR A 60 -21.00 11.13 -20.67
CA TYR A 60 -21.25 10.11 -19.66
C TYR A 60 -20.76 8.73 -20.12
N LEU A 61 -21.16 8.29 -21.32
CA LEU A 61 -20.75 7.00 -21.87
C LEU A 61 -19.23 6.90 -21.98
N ARG A 62 -18.56 7.94 -22.50
CA ARG A 62 -17.09 7.99 -22.58
C ARG A 62 -16.44 7.83 -21.21
N LEU A 63 -16.93 8.56 -20.20
CA LEU A 63 -16.39 8.53 -18.84
C LEU A 63 -16.58 7.16 -18.19
N VAL A 64 -17.79 6.59 -18.25
CA VAL A 64 -18.09 5.26 -17.69
C VAL A 64 -17.27 4.17 -18.38
N ARG A 65 -17.14 4.20 -19.71
CA ARG A 65 -16.30 3.23 -20.46
C ARG A 65 -14.82 3.39 -20.13
N THR A 66 -14.37 4.62 -19.85
CA THR A 66 -12.99 4.88 -19.40
C THR A 66 -12.76 4.28 -18.02
N ILE A 67 -13.70 4.43 -17.08
CA ILE A 67 -13.63 3.81 -15.75
C ILE A 67 -13.62 2.28 -15.87
N GLU A 68 -14.48 1.71 -16.69
CA GLU A 68 -14.55 0.27 -16.95
C GLU A 68 -13.23 -0.28 -17.49
N ARG A 69 -12.64 0.40 -18.49
CA ARG A 69 -11.33 0.03 -19.06
C ARG A 69 -10.22 0.10 -18.01
N ASN A 70 -10.17 1.17 -17.21
CA ASN A 70 -9.13 1.31 -16.20
C ASN A 70 -9.28 0.30 -15.06
N ASN A 71 -10.51 -0.12 -14.70
CA ASN A 71 -10.73 -1.21 -13.76
C ASN A 71 -10.16 -2.55 -14.27
N LEU A 72 -10.27 -2.83 -15.57
CA LEU A 72 -9.66 -4.01 -16.18
C LEU A 72 -8.13 -3.93 -16.20
N LEU A 73 -7.57 -2.74 -16.48
CA LEU A 73 -6.12 -2.52 -16.39
C LEU A 73 -5.60 -2.69 -14.96
N VAL A 74 -6.35 -2.23 -13.96
CA VAL A 74 -6.05 -2.47 -12.55
C VAL A 74 -6.05 -3.96 -12.26
N GLN A 75 -7.08 -4.70 -12.70
CA GLN A 75 -7.13 -6.15 -12.51
C GLN A 75 -5.90 -6.84 -13.13
N GLN A 76 -5.53 -6.49 -14.37
CA GLN A 76 -4.36 -7.05 -15.04
C GLN A 76 -3.06 -6.73 -14.29
N ALA A 77 -2.92 -5.49 -13.80
CA ALA A 77 -1.76 -5.04 -13.03
C ALA A 77 -1.66 -5.73 -11.66
N GLU A 78 -2.78 -5.92 -10.96
CA GLU A 78 -2.86 -6.65 -9.68
C GLU A 78 -2.49 -8.13 -9.86
N GLU A 79 -3.06 -8.80 -10.87
CA GLU A 79 -2.73 -10.19 -11.20
C GLU A 79 -1.25 -10.35 -11.58
N ALA A 80 -0.72 -9.45 -12.41
CA ALA A 80 0.69 -9.44 -12.80
C ALA A 80 1.62 -9.25 -11.59
N ARG A 81 1.29 -8.34 -10.66
CA ARG A 81 2.06 -8.19 -9.40
C ARG A 81 2.02 -9.45 -8.54
N LYS A 82 0.85 -10.04 -8.35
CA LYS A 82 0.67 -11.25 -7.54
C LYS A 82 1.49 -12.42 -8.08
N ASN A 83 1.58 -12.55 -9.40
CA ASN A 83 2.31 -13.62 -10.07
C ASN A 83 3.76 -13.26 -10.44
N ASN A 84 4.25 -12.08 -10.04
CA ASN A 84 5.55 -11.53 -10.46
C ASN A 84 5.77 -11.54 -11.99
N GLN A 85 4.70 -11.34 -12.76
CA GLN A 85 4.75 -11.29 -14.22
C GLN A 85 4.94 -9.85 -14.71
N PRO A 86 5.79 -9.62 -15.73
CA PRO A 86 5.92 -8.31 -16.34
C PRO A 86 4.75 -8.03 -17.29
N ILE A 87 4.35 -6.76 -17.39
CA ILE A 87 3.47 -6.25 -18.45
C ILE A 87 4.36 -5.43 -19.39
N ASP A 88 4.31 -5.71 -20.69
CA ASP A 88 5.15 -5.06 -21.72
C ASP A 88 6.65 -5.06 -21.38
N GLY A 89 7.14 -6.18 -20.81
CA GLY A 89 8.53 -6.34 -20.40
C GLY A 89 8.95 -5.56 -19.15
N LYS A 90 8.01 -4.91 -18.45
CA LYS A 90 8.27 -4.14 -17.22
C LYS A 90 7.56 -4.74 -16.02
N LYS A 91 8.26 -4.80 -14.88
CA LYS A 91 7.67 -5.18 -13.60
C LYS A 91 6.63 -4.12 -13.21
N VAL A 92 5.43 -4.56 -12.85
CA VAL A 92 4.37 -3.69 -12.36
C VAL A 92 4.71 -3.20 -10.95
N ARG A 93 4.69 -1.88 -10.74
CA ARG A 93 5.01 -1.26 -9.46
C ARG A 93 3.77 -0.64 -8.82
N PRO A 94 3.75 -0.41 -7.50
CA PRO A 94 2.64 0.26 -6.83
C PRO A 94 2.28 1.62 -7.43
N GLN A 95 3.28 2.38 -7.91
CA GLN A 95 3.06 3.67 -8.58
C GLN A 95 2.18 3.56 -9.82
N ASP A 96 2.30 2.46 -10.57
CA ASP A 96 1.53 2.24 -11.79
C ASP A 96 0.03 2.04 -11.45
N LEU A 97 -0.27 1.36 -10.34
CA LEU A 97 -1.64 1.22 -9.81
C LEU A 97 -2.18 2.54 -9.23
N THR A 98 -1.36 3.31 -8.50
CA THR A 98 -1.73 4.65 -8.04
C THR A 98 -2.20 5.52 -9.20
N ARG A 99 -1.47 5.52 -10.33
CA ARG A 99 -1.83 6.28 -11.53
C ARG A 99 -3.15 5.82 -12.14
N LEU A 100 -3.41 4.51 -12.21
CA LEU A 100 -4.68 3.99 -12.74
C LEU A 100 -5.87 4.43 -11.87
N TYR A 101 -5.74 4.35 -10.54
CA TYR A 101 -6.78 4.83 -9.63
C TYR A 101 -6.96 6.36 -9.67
N GLU A 102 -5.90 7.14 -9.92
CA GLU A 102 -6.01 8.58 -10.16
C GLU A 102 -6.82 8.90 -11.42
N ILE A 103 -6.60 8.16 -12.51
CA ILE A 103 -7.39 8.30 -13.73
C ILE A 103 -8.86 7.99 -13.45
N ILE A 104 -9.16 6.91 -12.72
CA ILE A 104 -10.53 6.56 -12.34
C ILE A 104 -11.17 7.69 -11.53
N LEU A 105 -10.49 8.21 -10.51
CA LEU A 105 -10.98 9.32 -9.67
C LEU A 105 -11.21 10.60 -10.47
N GLN A 106 -10.34 10.91 -11.43
CA GLN A 106 -10.54 12.05 -12.32
C GLN A 106 -11.82 11.88 -13.15
N ASN A 107 -12.06 10.69 -13.70
CA ASN A 107 -13.27 10.42 -14.49
C ASN A 107 -14.54 10.50 -13.62
N TYR A 108 -14.51 10.03 -12.37
CA TYR A 108 -15.64 10.23 -11.45
C TYR A 108 -15.84 11.71 -11.09
N THR A 109 -14.77 12.50 -10.97
CA THR A 109 -14.88 13.95 -10.75
C THR A 109 -15.50 14.65 -11.96
N GLU A 110 -15.15 14.23 -13.18
CA GLU A 110 -15.79 14.70 -14.42
C GLU A 110 -17.27 14.27 -14.49
N LEU A 111 -17.61 13.04 -14.06
CA LEU A 111 -19.00 12.58 -13.94
C LEU A 111 -19.80 13.42 -12.95
N GLN A 112 -19.20 13.79 -11.82
CA GLN A 112 -19.86 14.61 -10.80
C GLN A 112 -20.29 15.98 -11.36
N GLN A 113 -19.48 16.53 -12.27
CA GLN A 113 -19.65 17.85 -12.88
C GLN A 113 -20.35 17.80 -14.25
N LEU A 114 -20.99 16.68 -14.59
CA LEU A 114 -21.62 16.50 -15.89
C LEU A 114 -22.85 17.41 -16.03
N PRO A 115 -22.97 18.20 -17.11
CA PRO A 115 -24.11 19.10 -17.30
C PRO A 115 -25.45 18.34 -17.35
N GLY A 116 -26.41 18.78 -16.53
CA GLY A 116 -27.73 18.18 -16.41
C GLY A 116 -27.92 17.28 -15.19
N PHE A 117 -26.86 17.00 -14.42
CA PHE A 117 -26.88 16.15 -13.22
C PHE A 117 -26.57 16.91 -11.92
N GLU A 118 -26.41 18.23 -11.98
CA GLU A 118 -25.97 19.06 -10.83
C GLU A 118 -27.00 19.08 -9.70
N THR A 119 -28.29 18.95 -10.05
CA THR A 119 -29.40 19.00 -9.09
C THR A 119 -29.91 17.63 -8.67
N ASP A 120 -29.40 16.56 -9.27
CA ASP A 120 -29.79 15.19 -8.92
C ASP A 120 -29.03 14.75 -7.66
N GLY A 121 -29.65 14.99 -6.50
CA GLY A 121 -29.08 14.62 -5.21
C GLY A 121 -28.90 13.11 -5.00
N GLY A 122 -29.57 12.25 -5.77
CA GLY A 122 -29.36 10.80 -5.76
C GLY A 122 -28.07 10.44 -6.46
N TYR A 123 -27.93 10.92 -7.69
CA TYR A 123 -26.72 10.76 -8.51
C TYR A 123 -25.47 11.32 -7.82
N GLN A 124 -25.53 12.53 -7.28
CA GLN A 124 -24.38 13.14 -6.59
C GLN A 124 -23.90 12.29 -5.41
N LYS A 125 -24.83 11.72 -4.64
CA LYS A 125 -24.50 10.82 -3.53
C LYS A 125 -23.88 9.51 -4.00
N GLU A 126 -24.37 8.95 -5.11
CA GLU A 126 -23.80 7.74 -5.71
C GLU A 126 -22.35 7.98 -6.15
N ILE A 127 -22.09 9.07 -6.87
CA ILE A 127 -20.73 9.45 -7.30
C ILE A 127 -19.80 9.71 -6.10
N ASP A 128 -20.28 10.36 -5.03
CA ASP A 128 -19.49 10.59 -3.81
C ASP A 128 -19.09 9.28 -3.11
N ILE A 129 -20.00 8.29 -3.09
CA ILE A 129 -19.73 6.96 -2.53
C ILE A 129 -18.65 6.25 -3.35
N GLU A 130 -18.77 6.26 -4.68
CA GLU A 130 -17.79 5.70 -5.60
C GLU A 130 -16.42 6.38 -5.45
N LEU A 131 -16.38 7.71 -5.46
CA LEU A 131 -15.16 8.50 -5.24
C LEU A 131 -14.47 8.11 -3.93
N LYS A 132 -15.23 7.93 -2.85
CA LYS A 132 -14.67 7.51 -1.56
C LYS A 132 -14.07 6.10 -1.63
N ALA A 133 -14.76 5.16 -2.27
CA ALA A 133 -14.27 3.79 -2.45
C ALA A 133 -12.94 3.78 -3.23
N TYR A 134 -12.88 4.45 -4.38
CA TYR A 134 -11.65 4.53 -5.19
C TYR A 134 -10.53 5.33 -4.53
N ARG A 135 -10.85 6.30 -3.65
CA ARG A 135 -9.85 6.97 -2.81
C ARG A 135 -9.18 6.01 -1.83
N ALA A 136 -9.91 5.01 -1.31
CA ALA A 136 -9.32 3.98 -0.45
C ALA A 136 -8.19 3.24 -1.19
N PHE A 137 -8.48 2.69 -2.38
CA PHE A 137 -7.47 1.98 -3.18
C PHE A 137 -6.28 2.86 -3.56
N ARG A 138 -6.51 4.12 -3.96
CA ARG A 138 -5.41 5.07 -4.22
C ARG A 138 -4.52 5.27 -2.98
N CYS A 139 -5.12 5.45 -1.79
CA CYS A 139 -4.36 5.63 -0.55
C CYS A 139 -3.52 4.39 -0.22
N TYR A 140 -4.08 3.20 -0.41
CA TYR A 140 -3.38 1.94 -0.19
C TYR A 140 -2.11 1.81 -1.06
N TYR A 141 -2.23 2.05 -2.37
CA TYR A 141 -1.07 1.97 -3.25
C TYR A 141 -0.05 3.10 -3.00
N ILE A 142 -0.48 4.30 -2.58
CA ILE A 142 0.45 5.33 -2.11
C ILE A 142 1.18 4.86 -0.84
N ALA A 143 0.50 4.21 0.10
CA ALA A 143 1.14 3.67 1.29
C ALA A 143 2.22 2.63 0.95
N GLN A 144 1.96 1.74 -0.01
CA GLN A 144 2.97 0.81 -0.51
C GLN A 144 4.18 1.53 -1.14
N VAL A 145 3.95 2.61 -1.90
CA VAL A 145 5.04 3.45 -2.42
C VAL A 145 5.87 4.06 -1.29
N LEU A 146 5.23 4.63 -0.29
CA LEU A 146 5.90 5.25 0.86
C LEU A 146 6.69 4.24 1.68
N THR A 147 6.16 3.02 1.83
CA THR A 147 6.85 1.89 2.49
C THR A 147 8.13 1.55 1.75
N GLY A 148 8.08 1.42 0.42
CA GLY A 148 9.28 1.20 -0.40
C GLY A 148 10.29 2.36 -0.40
N LEU A 149 9.88 3.55 0.06
CA LEU A 149 10.74 4.72 0.27
C LEU A 149 11.19 4.87 1.74
N ARG A 150 10.90 3.87 2.59
CA ARG A 150 11.16 3.89 4.04
C ARG A 150 10.51 5.07 4.80
N ARG A 151 9.44 5.64 4.25
CA ARG A 151 8.66 6.72 4.89
C ARG A 151 7.53 6.12 5.73
N PHE A 152 7.88 5.28 6.70
CA PHE A 152 6.94 4.41 7.40
C PHE A 152 5.84 5.15 8.16
N ARG A 153 6.17 6.27 8.82
CA ARG A 153 5.16 7.11 9.50
C ARG A 153 4.09 7.62 8.54
N GLU A 154 4.49 8.03 7.34
CA GLU A 154 3.56 8.51 6.32
C GLU A 154 2.77 7.37 5.70
N ALA A 155 3.40 6.20 5.51
CA ALA A 155 2.73 5.00 5.05
C ALA A 155 1.61 4.58 6.02
N LEU A 156 1.88 4.54 7.33
CA LEU A 156 0.86 4.24 8.36
C LEU A 156 -0.29 5.25 8.35
N ALA A 157 0.00 6.55 8.25
CA ALA A 157 -1.04 7.57 8.14
C ALA A 157 -1.92 7.38 6.89
N MET A 158 -1.32 6.97 5.77
CA MET A 158 -2.06 6.66 4.54
C MET A 158 -2.90 5.38 4.68
N LEU A 159 -2.43 4.37 5.41
CA LEU A 159 -3.18 3.13 5.72
C LEU A 159 -4.35 3.39 6.68
N GLU A 160 -4.19 4.29 7.66
CA GLU A 160 -5.31 4.75 8.49
C GLU A 160 -6.39 5.43 7.65
N ARG A 161 -5.99 6.37 6.78
CA ARG A 161 -6.95 7.04 5.89
C ARG A 161 -7.64 6.06 4.95
N CYS A 162 -6.90 5.07 4.46
CA CYS A 162 -7.43 3.98 3.66
C CYS A 162 -8.51 3.20 4.44
N SER A 163 -8.23 2.82 5.69
CA SER A 163 -9.17 2.12 6.58
C SER A 163 -10.47 2.90 6.79
N THR A 164 -10.39 4.22 7.01
CA THR A 164 -11.57 5.08 7.15
C THR A 164 -12.40 5.11 5.87
N TYR A 165 -11.77 5.30 4.70
CA TYR A 165 -12.52 5.29 3.44
C TYR A 165 -13.15 3.93 3.15
N THR A 166 -12.44 2.82 3.40
CA THR A 166 -12.97 1.47 3.19
C THR A 166 -14.19 1.21 4.07
N SER A 167 -14.10 1.48 5.38
CA SER A 167 -15.19 1.27 6.33
C SER A 167 -16.41 2.15 6.02
N GLU A 168 -16.20 3.43 5.74
CA GLU A 168 -17.30 4.34 5.36
C GLU A 168 -17.97 3.94 4.04
N SER A 169 -17.19 3.48 3.05
CA SER A 169 -17.73 2.98 1.79
C SER A 169 -18.52 1.68 1.96
N LEU A 170 -18.05 0.74 2.79
CA LEU A 170 -18.77 -0.50 3.09
C LEU A 170 -20.05 -0.28 3.91
N ALA A 171 -20.09 0.76 4.75
CA ALA A 171 -21.29 1.16 5.49
C ALA A 171 -22.31 1.95 4.64
N SER A 172 -21.92 2.37 3.43
CA SER A 172 -22.76 3.17 2.53
C SER A 172 -23.70 2.30 1.67
N LYS A 173 -24.55 2.95 0.86
CA LYS A 173 -25.46 2.27 -0.10
C LYS A 173 -24.76 1.94 -1.43
N LEU A 174 -23.52 1.46 -1.37
CA LEU A 174 -22.79 1.03 -2.56
C LEU A 174 -23.50 -0.18 -3.19
N GLN A 175 -23.74 -0.14 -4.50
CA GLN A 175 -24.50 -1.19 -5.22
C GLN A 175 -23.61 -2.14 -6.01
N ASP A 176 -22.42 -1.70 -6.42
CA ASP A 176 -21.47 -2.52 -7.17
C ASP A 176 -20.90 -3.65 -6.30
N LYS A 177 -21.42 -4.86 -6.52
CA LYS A 177 -21.00 -6.07 -5.80
C LYS A 177 -19.53 -6.40 -6.01
N GLN A 178 -18.97 -6.12 -7.19
CA GLN A 178 -17.55 -6.38 -7.46
C GLN A 178 -16.69 -5.42 -6.65
N LEU A 179 -17.05 -4.14 -6.61
CA LEU A 179 -16.34 -3.14 -5.82
C LEU A 179 -16.46 -3.42 -4.31
N ILE A 180 -17.64 -3.81 -3.81
CA ILE A 180 -17.83 -4.22 -2.41
C ILE A 180 -16.90 -5.39 -2.06
N ASN A 181 -16.81 -6.40 -2.92
CA ASN A 181 -15.92 -7.54 -2.69
C ASN A 181 -14.45 -7.11 -2.69
N LYS A 182 -14.03 -6.22 -3.61
CA LYS A 182 -12.68 -5.66 -3.61
C LYS A 182 -12.38 -4.85 -2.35
N LEU A 183 -13.34 -4.07 -1.83
CA LEU A 183 -13.18 -3.32 -0.59
C LEU A 183 -13.01 -4.22 0.64
N LYS A 184 -13.69 -5.37 0.69
CA LYS A 184 -13.51 -6.36 1.75
C LYS A 184 -12.13 -7.02 1.72
N ILE A 185 -11.61 -7.29 0.52
CA ILE A 185 -10.25 -7.79 0.36
C ILE A 185 -9.27 -6.69 0.79
N LEU A 186 -9.50 -5.45 0.36
CA LEU A 186 -8.68 -4.29 0.73
C LEU A 186 -8.62 -4.09 2.25
N GLU A 187 -9.71 -4.31 2.98
CA GLU A 187 -9.73 -4.24 4.45
C GLU A 187 -8.68 -5.16 5.09
N GLN A 188 -8.57 -6.39 4.60
CA GLN A 188 -7.57 -7.37 5.05
C GLN A 188 -6.15 -6.95 4.60
N ASP A 189 -6.01 -6.48 3.37
CA ASP A 189 -4.73 -6.03 2.82
C ASP A 189 -4.17 -4.82 3.58
N ILE A 190 -5.04 -3.90 4.04
CA ILE A 190 -4.64 -2.75 4.88
C ILE A 190 -4.08 -3.24 6.21
N GLU A 191 -4.77 -4.17 6.86
CA GLU A 191 -4.33 -4.71 8.16
C GLU A 191 -3.00 -5.44 8.02
N SER A 192 -2.86 -6.31 7.01
CA SER A 192 -1.58 -6.97 6.70
C SER A 192 -0.46 -5.97 6.45
N CYS A 193 -0.72 -4.94 5.64
CA CYS A 193 0.28 -3.93 5.30
C CYS A 193 0.67 -3.07 6.51
N LYS A 194 -0.23 -2.81 7.46
CA LYS A 194 0.12 -2.11 8.72
C LYS A 194 1.13 -2.90 9.54
N PHE A 195 0.96 -4.22 9.65
CA PHE A 195 1.93 -5.07 10.36
C PHE A 195 3.27 -5.14 9.64
N GLU A 196 3.27 -5.26 8.30
CA GLU A 196 4.48 -5.24 7.48
C GLU A 196 5.25 -3.93 7.68
N VAL A 197 4.59 -2.78 7.53
CA VAL A 197 5.20 -1.46 7.73
C VAL A 197 5.73 -1.29 9.15
N HIS A 198 5.01 -1.79 10.16
CA HIS A 198 5.45 -1.69 11.53
C HIS A 198 6.70 -2.54 11.78
N ALA A 199 6.73 -3.78 11.28
CA ALA A 199 7.91 -4.64 11.37
C ALA A 199 9.11 -4.01 10.66
N ASP A 200 8.93 -3.54 9.41
CA ASP A 200 9.99 -2.88 8.65
C ASP A 200 10.53 -1.63 9.36
N SER A 201 9.67 -0.86 10.04
CA SER A 201 10.10 0.32 10.78
C SER A 201 10.96 0.00 12.00
N VAL A 202 10.71 -1.12 12.67
CA VAL A 202 11.52 -1.57 13.81
C VAL A 202 12.86 -2.10 13.33
N LEU A 203 12.87 -2.84 12.22
CA LEU A 203 14.10 -3.39 11.64
C LEU A 203 15.00 -2.30 11.01
N GLU A 204 14.44 -1.17 10.58
CA GLU A 204 15.26 -0.04 10.11
C GLU A 204 16.08 0.60 11.24
N ASP A 205 15.52 0.71 12.44
CA ASP A 205 16.24 1.26 13.61
C ASP A 205 17.44 0.36 14.01
N ASP A 206 17.43 -0.92 13.61
CA ASP A 206 18.52 -1.86 13.86
C ASP A 206 19.70 -1.70 12.87
N ASP A 207 19.51 -1.12 11.66
CA ASP A 207 20.63 -0.87 10.71
C ASP A 207 21.63 0.18 11.28
N ASP A 208 21.16 1.12 12.11
CA ASP A 208 21.99 2.10 12.83
C ASP A 208 22.64 1.50 14.12
N GLU A 209 22.06 0.44 14.68
CA GLU A 209 22.65 -0.34 15.79
C GLU A 209 23.68 -1.35 15.26
N ASP A 210 23.47 -1.95 14.09
CA ASP A 210 24.44 -2.84 13.45
C ASP A 210 25.70 -2.08 13.02
N THR A 211 25.61 -0.78 12.71
CA THR A 211 26.81 0.06 12.60
C THR A 211 27.42 0.41 13.96
N LYS A 212 26.71 0.37 15.09
CA LYS A 212 27.33 0.46 16.43
C LYS A 212 28.03 -0.83 16.86
N TYR A 213 27.53 -2.00 16.46
CA TYR A 213 28.14 -3.30 16.80
C TYR A 213 29.18 -3.76 15.77
N SER A 214 29.05 -3.34 14.49
CA SER A 214 29.99 -3.67 13.40
C SER A 214 31.01 -2.57 13.11
N SER A 215 30.76 -1.29 13.47
CA SER A 215 31.82 -0.28 13.47
C SER A 215 32.52 -0.30 14.81
N GLY A 216 33.70 -0.92 14.82
CA GLY A 216 34.49 -1.15 16.01
C GLY A 216 34.74 0.13 16.82
N LYS A 217 33.93 0.35 17.86
CA LYS A 217 34.53 0.77 19.12
C LYS A 217 35.51 -0.33 19.47
N SER A 218 36.79 -0.11 19.17
CA SER A 218 37.86 -0.96 19.68
C SER A 218 37.64 -1.07 21.18
N TYR A 219 37.11 -2.21 21.62
CA TYR A 219 36.97 -2.51 23.03
C TYR A 219 38.40 -2.55 23.58
N LYS A 220 38.83 -1.44 24.19
CA LYS A 220 40.18 -1.31 24.75
C LYS A 220 40.36 -2.19 25.99
N ASP A 221 39.26 -2.68 26.54
CA ASP A 221 39.23 -3.57 27.70
C ASP A 221 39.47 -5.02 27.25
N LYS A 222 40.59 -5.61 27.70
CA LYS A 222 41.01 -6.99 27.38
C LYS A 222 40.54 -8.01 28.44
N LYS A 223 39.51 -7.69 29.21
CA LYS A 223 38.90 -8.64 30.15
C LYS A 223 38.51 -9.95 29.43
N PRO A 224 38.78 -11.12 30.05
CA PRO A 224 38.32 -12.39 29.52
C PRO A 224 36.78 -12.43 29.49
N LEU A 225 36.20 -13.25 28.61
CA LEU A 225 34.74 -13.35 28.43
C LEU A 225 33.98 -13.57 29.76
N VAL A 226 34.55 -14.38 30.67
CA VAL A 226 33.97 -14.66 32.00
C VAL A 226 33.70 -13.41 32.84
N ASP A 227 34.49 -12.34 32.66
CA ASP A 227 34.40 -11.10 33.47
C ASP A 227 33.43 -10.09 32.85
N ARG A 228 32.77 -10.44 31.74
CA ARG A 228 31.91 -9.53 30.95
C ARG A 228 30.72 -10.24 30.30
N LEU A 229 30.10 -11.20 31.01
CA LEU A 229 28.96 -11.98 30.50
C LEU A 229 27.72 -11.13 30.18
N ASP A 230 27.59 -9.96 30.82
CA ASP A 230 26.49 -9.03 30.60
C ASP A 230 26.68 -8.13 29.35
N ASP A 231 27.87 -8.16 28.73
CA ASP A 231 28.22 -7.36 27.55
C ASP A 231 28.30 -8.24 26.29
N TYR A 232 27.37 -8.06 25.33
CA TYR A 232 27.50 -8.67 24.00
C TYR A 232 28.61 -7.98 23.18
N ARG A 233 29.58 -8.75 22.69
CA ARG A 233 30.67 -8.29 21.81
C ARG A 233 30.93 -9.34 20.75
N GLU A 234 30.96 -8.93 19.48
CA GLU A 234 31.42 -9.80 18.41
C GLU A 234 32.94 -10.00 18.50
N GLU A 235 33.37 -11.15 19.01
CA GLU A 235 34.79 -11.51 19.09
C GLU A 235 35.14 -12.63 18.11
N SER A 236 35.65 -12.24 16.95
CA SER A 236 36.25 -13.16 15.96
C SER A 236 37.44 -13.97 16.52
N HIS A 237 38.06 -13.50 17.61
CA HIS A 237 39.16 -14.20 18.29
C HIS A 237 38.73 -15.46 19.07
N VAL A 238 37.44 -15.65 19.38
CA VAL A 238 36.95 -16.86 20.07
C VAL A 238 37.19 -18.13 19.23
N LEU A 239 37.23 -18.00 17.90
CA LEU A 239 37.48 -19.10 16.96
C LEU A 239 38.98 -19.33 16.69
N THR A 240 39.87 -18.59 17.34
CA THR A 240 41.32 -18.73 17.16
C THR A 240 41.92 -19.72 18.14
N LYS A 241 43.20 -20.09 17.93
CA LYS A 241 43.91 -21.07 18.78
C LYS A 241 44.10 -20.61 20.23
N ASN A 242 43.99 -19.32 20.52
CA ASN A 242 44.20 -18.73 21.84
C ASN A 242 43.05 -17.78 22.21
N PRO A 243 41.85 -18.30 22.51
CA PRO A 243 40.70 -17.47 22.82
C PRO A 243 40.78 -16.91 24.26
N ASN A 244 40.45 -15.63 24.44
CA ASN A 244 40.49 -14.94 25.74
C ASN A 244 39.18 -15.17 26.53
N ILE A 245 38.84 -16.45 26.80
CA ILE A 245 37.57 -16.82 27.45
C ILE A 245 37.68 -16.75 28.97
N PHE A 246 38.74 -17.37 29.51
CA PHE A 246 39.00 -17.52 30.93
C PHE A 246 40.50 -17.67 31.15
N LYS A 247 41.04 -17.15 32.26
CA LYS A 247 42.47 -17.24 32.57
C LYS A 247 42.80 -18.60 33.21
N MET A 248 43.61 -19.40 32.53
CA MET A 248 44.09 -20.69 33.04
C MET A 248 45.59 -20.64 33.39
N PRO A 249 46.02 -21.25 34.50
CA PRO A 249 45.20 -21.81 35.58
C PRO A 249 44.47 -20.71 36.38
N PRO A 250 43.38 -21.05 37.11
CA PRO A 250 42.70 -20.11 38.00
C PRO A 250 43.69 -19.46 38.98
N PRO A 251 43.48 -18.19 39.36
CA PRO A 251 44.31 -17.55 40.39
C PRO A 251 44.24 -18.36 41.69
N MET A 252 45.38 -18.51 42.36
CA MET A 252 45.41 -19.12 43.69
C MET A 252 44.75 -18.18 44.70
N GLU A 253 43.69 -18.66 45.34
CA GLU A 253 43.03 -17.97 46.43
C GLU A 253 43.39 -18.64 47.76
N ALA A 254 43.41 -17.85 48.83
CA ALA A 254 43.65 -18.37 50.17
C ALA A 254 42.49 -19.30 50.55
N VAL A 255 42.75 -20.61 50.58
CA VAL A 255 41.80 -21.58 51.09
C VAL A 255 41.87 -21.50 52.61
N PRO A 256 40.75 -21.25 53.33
CA PRO A 256 40.76 -21.31 54.79
C PRO A 256 41.26 -22.69 55.22
N CYS A 257 42.27 -22.72 56.09
CA CYS A 257 42.77 -23.96 56.65
C CYS A 257 41.59 -24.76 57.21
N LYS A 258 41.58 -26.07 56.94
CA LYS A 258 40.59 -26.97 57.53
C LYS A 258 40.48 -26.67 59.03
N PRO A 259 39.28 -26.37 59.55
CA PRO A 259 39.13 -26.01 60.95
C PRO A 259 39.70 -27.13 61.83
N LEU A 260 40.36 -26.73 62.91
CA LEU A 260 40.96 -27.67 63.86
C LEU A 260 39.84 -28.53 64.45
N PHE A 261 39.82 -29.81 64.10
CA PHE A 261 38.87 -30.77 64.63
C PHE A 261 39.63 -31.71 65.56
N PHE A 262 39.31 -31.66 66.85
CA PHE A 262 39.83 -32.60 67.82
C PHE A 262 38.93 -33.82 67.86
N ASP A 263 39.50 -34.99 67.61
CA ASP A 263 38.80 -36.25 67.85
C ASP A 263 38.83 -36.55 69.36
N LEU A 264 37.81 -36.04 70.06
CA LEU A 264 37.64 -36.29 71.48
C LEU A 264 37.21 -37.73 71.80
N ALA A 265 36.69 -38.48 70.82
CA ALA A 265 36.26 -39.85 71.04
C ALA A 265 37.46 -40.78 71.32
N CYS A 266 38.62 -40.46 70.75
CA CYS A 266 39.87 -41.17 71.02
C CYS A 266 40.31 -41.09 72.51
N ASN A 267 39.84 -40.08 73.26
CA ASN A 267 40.11 -39.96 74.69
C ASN A 267 39.28 -40.93 75.56
N PHE A 268 38.28 -41.60 75.00
CA PHE A 268 37.35 -42.49 75.72
C PHE A 268 37.51 -43.97 75.36
N VAL A 269 38.59 -44.33 74.66
CA VAL A 269 38.95 -45.73 74.41
C VAL A 269 39.88 -46.20 75.54
N GLU A 270 39.33 -46.91 76.53
CA GLU A 270 40.06 -47.73 77.50
C GLU A 270 40.12 -49.20 77.06
#